data_AF-A0A968B7U4-F1
#
_entry.id   AF-A0A968B7U4-F1
#
_cell.length_a   1.000
_cell.length_b   1.000
_cell.length_c   1.000
_cell.angle_alpha   90.00
_cell.angle_beta   90.00
_cell.angle_gamma   90.00
#
_symmetry.space_group_name_H-M   'P 1'
#
loop_
_entity.id
_entity.type
_entity.pdbx_description
1 polymer ?
#
loop_
_entity_poly.entity_id
_entity_poly.type
_entity_poly.pdbx_seq_one_letter_code
_entity_poly.pdbx_strand_id
1 'polypeptide(L)'
;MIAAVVALAFVAYLMFTILRQEPGNQRMRELSQAVRQGAMAFLRREFITLTIFTVVMIIILALLIEPKPWVALAYFLGTLTSAFAGFLGMNIATRANA
;
A
#
# COMPACT_ATOMS: atom_id res chain seq x y z
N MET A 1 -16.24 -8.63 -10.86
CA MET A 1 -15.67 -7.50 -11.64
C MET A 1 -16.42 -6.19 -11.43
N ILE A 2 -17.75 -6.14 -11.62
CA ILE A 2 -18.55 -4.90 -11.42
C ILE A 2 -18.35 -4.31 -10.02
N ALA A 3 -18.43 -5.13 -8.96
CA ALA A 3 -18.19 -4.66 -7.59
C ALA A 3 -16.78 -4.08 -7.36
N ALA A 4 -15.75 -4.62 -8.03
CA ALA A 4 -14.38 -4.11 -7.92
C ALA A 4 -14.23 -2.73 -8.56
N VAL A 5 -14.88 -2.52 -9.72
CA VAL A 5 -14.90 -1.21 -10.39
C VAL A 5 -15.62 -0.17 -9.53
N VAL A 6 -16.78 -0.53 -8.96
CA VAL A 6 -17.54 0.37 -8.06
C VAL A 6 -16.72 0.71 -6.81
N ALA A 7 -16.06 -0.28 -6.21
CA ALA A 7 -15.20 -0.06 -5.04
C ALA A 7 -14.04 0.90 -5.36
N LEU A 8 -13.34 0.71 -6.48
CA LEU A 8 -12.25 1.61 -6.89
C LEU A 8 -12.75 3.03 -7.17
N ALA A 9 -13.90 3.18 -7.80
CA ALA A 9 -14.52 4.50 -8.03
C ALA A 9 -14.89 5.18 -6.71
N PHE A 10 -15.45 4.44 -5.76
CA PHE A 10 -15.79 4.97 -4.44
C PHE A 10 -14.55 5.37 -3.64
N VAL A 11 -13.48 4.56 -3.67
CA VAL A 11 -12.19 4.90 -3.06
C VAL A 11 -11.59 6.16 -3.69
N ALA A 12 -11.65 6.30 -5.01
CA ALA A 12 -11.20 7.49 -5.71
C ALA A 12 -11.99 8.74 -5.28
N TYR A 13 -13.32 8.63 -5.16
CA TYR A 13 -14.17 9.71 -4.68
C TYR A 13 -13.83 10.14 -3.24
N LEU A 14 -13.65 9.17 -2.33
CA LEU A 14 -13.27 9.44 -0.94
C LEU A 14 -11.89 10.11 -0.87
N MET A 15 -10.90 9.60 -1.61
CA MET A 15 -9.58 10.22 -1.69
C MET A 15 -9.66 11.68 -2.13
N PHE A 16 -10.41 11.96 -3.19
CA PHE A 16 -10.56 13.33 -3.71
C PHE A 16 -11.24 14.27 -2.70
N THR A 17 -12.21 13.74 -1.95
CA THR A 17 -12.94 14.49 -0.93
C THR A 17 -12.04 14.82 0.26
N ILE A 18 -11.25 13.85 0.73
CA ILE A 18 -10.31 14.03 1.85
C ILE A 18 -9.19 15.01 1.46
N LEU A 19 -8.59 14.84 0.28
CA LEU A 19 -7.48 15.68 -0.18
C LEU A 19 -7.87 17.14 -0.43
N ARG A 20 -9.17 17.43 -0.56
CA ARG A 20 -9.71 18.78 -0.72
C ARG A 20 -9.97 19.49 0.61
N GLN A 21 -9.97 18.78 1.74
CA GLN A 21 -10.18 19.43 3.03
C GLN A 21 -8.97 20.27 3.41
N GLU A 22 -9.23 21.46 3.95
CA GLU A 22 -8.16 22.33 4.40
C GLU A 22 -7.51 21.72 5.64
N PRO A 23 -6.18 21.56 5.66
CA PRO A 23 -5.50 21.05 6.83
C PRO A 23 -5.71 22.01 8.00
N GLY A 24 -5.81 21.46 9.21
CA GLY A 24 -6.23 22.18 10.40
C GLY A 24 -5.30 23.32 10.82
N ASN A 25 -5.40 23.73 12.08
CA ASN A 25 -4.51 24.73 12.68
C ASN A 25 -3.01 24.36 12.51
N GLN A 26 -2.13 25.35 12.70
CA GLN A 26 -0.70 25.20 12.46
C GLN A 26 -0.06 24.05 13.28
N ARG A 27 -0.49 23.85 14.53
CA ARG A 27 -0.02 22.73 15.37
C ARG A 27 -0.44 21.36 14.81
N MET A 28 -1.66 21.23 14.29
CA MET A 28 -2.14 20.00 13.65
C MET A 28 -1.29 19.68 12.41
N ARG A 29 -1.00 20.68 11.57
CA ARG A 29 -0.16 20.51 10.39
C ARG A 29 1.24 19.98 10.73
N GLU A 30 1.88 20.57 11.74
CA GLU A 30 3.20 20.17 12.20
C GLU A 30 3.20 18.73 12.75
N LEU A 31 2.22 18.39 13.59
CA LEU A 31 2.10 17.05 14.17
C LEU A 31 1.86 15.99 13.08
N SER A 32 0.95 16.28 12.15
CA SER A 32 0.58 15.34 11.09
C SER A 32 1.71 15.15 10.06
N GLN A 33 2.55 16.18 9.85
CA GLN A 33 3.79 16.02 9.09
C GLN A 33 4.78 15.08 9.80
N ALA A 34 4.97 15.22 11.12
CA ALA A 34 5.84 14.32 11.88
C ALA A 34 5.34 12.87 11.84
N VAL A 35 4.03 12.66 12.03
CA VAL A 35 3.39 11.34 11.92
C VAL A 35 3.59 10.76 10.51
N ARG A 36 3.36 11.55 9.47
CA ARG A 36 3.55 11.11 8.08
C ARG A 36 5.00 10.72 7.82
N GLN A 37 5.97 11.50 8.28
CA GLN A 37 7.39 11.16 8.12
C GLN A 37 7.74 9.84 8.81
N GLY A 38 7.30 9.65 10.06
CA GLY A 38 7.52 8.41 10.81
C GLY A 38 6.87 7.19 10.16
N ALA A 39 5.60 7.32 9.73
CA ALA A 39 4.86 6.25 9.06
C ALA A 39 5.54 5.84 7.74
N MET A 40 5.95 6.80 6.91
CA MET A 40 6.62 6.51 5.64
C MET A 40 8.01 5.88 5.86
N ALA A 41 8.74 6.29 6.90
CA ALA A 41 10.01 5.67 7.27
C ALA A 41 9.82 4.21 7.73
N PHE A 42 8.80 3.95 8.55
CA PHE A 42 8.42 2.60 8.97
C PHE A 42 8.06 1.71 7.78
N LEU A 43 7.14 2.17 6.91
CA LEU A 43 6.70 1.39 5.75
C LEU A 43 7.85 1.07 4.80
N ARG A 44 8.76 2.03 4.57
CA ARG A 44 9.96 1.76 3.77
C ARG A 44 10.82 0.66 4.37
N ARG A 45 11.02 0.66 5.70
CA ARG A 45 11.81 -0.36 6.40
C ARG A 45 11.14 -1.73 6.38
N GLU A 46 9.81 -1.74 6.56
CA GLU A 46 8.99 -2.95 6.47
C GLU A 46 9.07 -3.55 5.06
N PHE A 47 8.86 -2.76 4.01
CA PHE A 47 8.89 -3.23 2.63
C PHE A 47 10.25 -3.79 2.22
N ILE A 48 11.35 -3.21 2.69
CA ILE A 48 12.69 -3.77 2.46
C ILE A 48 12.81 -5.17 3.08
N THR A 49 12.34 -5.33 4.31
CA THR A 49 12.36 -6.63 5.01
C THR A 49 11.47 -7.65 4.29
N LEU A 50 10.26 -7.25 3.92
CA LEU A 50 9.30 -8.11 3.21
C LEU A 50 9.75 -8.45 1.79
N THR A 51 10.55 -7.61 1.14
CA THR A 51 11.09 -7.90 -0.20
C THR A 51 11.96 -9.14 -0.18
N ILE A 52 12.81 -9.31 0.84
CA ILE A 52 13.66 -10.50 1.00
C ILE A 52 12.78 -11.74 1.12
N PHE A 53 11.77 -11.72 1.99
CA PHE A 53 10.82 -12.81 2.16
C PHE A 53 10.08 -13.15 0.85
N THR A 54 9.61 -12.11 0.15
CA THR A 54 8.88 -12.25 -1.13
C THR A 54 9.73 -12.92 -2.19
N VAL A 55 11.00 -12.52 -2.35
CA VAL A 55 11.93 -13.12 -3.30
C VAL A 55 12.18 -14.60 -2.99
N VAL A 56 12.39 -14.93 -1.72
CA VAL A 56 12.58 -16.33 -1.28
C VAL A 56 11.33 -17.17 -1.62
N MET A 57 10.13 -16.63 -1.37
CA MET A 57 8.88 -17.32 -1.73
C MET A 57 8.68 -17.48 -3.24
N ILE A 58 9.03 -16.48 -4.05
CA ILE A 58 8.96 -16.60 -5.50
C ILE A 58 9.83 -17.77 -5.99
N ILE A 59 11.05 -17.89 -5.47
CA ILE A 59 11.97 -18.99 -5.85
C ILE A 59 11.39 -20.34 -5.42
N ILE A 60 10.91 -20.46 -4.18
CA ILE A 60 10.35 -21.71 -3.65
C ILE A 60 9.12 -22.13 -4.46
N LEU A 61 8.18 -21.20 -4.71
CA LEU A 61 6.97 -21.49 -5.47
C LEU A 61 7.28 -21.84 -6.93
N ALA A 62 8.25 -21.17 -7.54
CA ALA A 62 8.66 -21.46 -8.92
C ALA A 62 9.28 -22.85 -9.09
N LEU A 63 9.96 -23.35 -8.05
CA LEU A 63 10.71 -24.62 -8.12
C LEU A 63 9.95 -25.82 -7.54
N LEU A 64 9.08 -25.62 -6.54
CA LEU A 64 8.44 -26.72 -5.80
C LEU A 64 6.96 -26.94 -6.16
N ILE A 65 6.21 -25.92 -6.59
CA ILE A 65 4.74 -26.02 -6.74
C ILE A 65 4.33 -26.01 -8.22
N GLU A 66 3.57 -27.02 -8.65
CA GLU A 66 2.95 -27.05 -9.98
C GLU A 66 1.57 -26.37 -10.00
N PRO A 67 1.15 -25.75 -11.12
CA PRO A 67 1.85 -25.64 -12.40
C PRO A 67 2.92 -24.52 -12.41
N LYS A 68 4.19 -24.91 -12.56
CA LYS A 68 5.33 -23.98 -12.67
C LYS A 68 5.33 -23.37 -14.07
N PRO A 69 5.62 -22.07 -14.27
CA PRO A 69 5.91 -21.02 -13.29
C PRO A 69 4.69 -20.16 -12.89
N TRP A 70 3.47 -20.56 -13.28
CA TRP A 70 2.26 -19.75 -13.14
C TRP A 70 1.92 -19.39 -11.70
N VAL A 71 2.15 -20.32 -10.76
CA VAL A 71 1.92 -20.08 -9.33
C VAL A 71 2.82 -18.98 -8.78
N ALA A 72 4.11 -19.00 -9.14
CA ALA A 72 5.06 -17.97 -8.73
C ALA A 72 4.72 -16.60 -9.35
N LEU A 73 4.27 -16.58 -10.61
CA LEU A 73 3.84 -15.36 -11.27
C LEU A 73 2.60 -14.75 -10.61
N ALA A 74 1.60 -15.57 -10.28
CA ALA A 74 0.40 -15.14 -9.58
C ALA A 74 0.74 -14.57 -8.18
N TYR A 75 1.64 -15.22 -7.44
CA TYR A 75 2.14 -14.73 -6.16
C TYR A 75 2.87 -13.39 -6.29
N PHE A 76 3.77 -13.25 -7.28
CA PHE A 76 4.47 -12.00 -7.53
C PHE A 76 3.52 -10.84 -7.85
N LEU A 77 2.55 -11.05 -8.75
CA LEU A 77 1.55 -10.02 -9.08
C LEU A 77 0.68 -9.65 -7.86
N GLY A 78 0.31 -10.64 -7.06
CA GLY A 78 -0.46 -10.43 -5.82
C GLY A 78 0.31 -9.61 -4.79
N THR A 79 1.57 -9.98 -4.52
CA THR A 79 2.44 -9.25 -3.57
C THR A 79 2.72 -7.83 -4.03
N LEU A 80 2.96 -7.62 -5.33
CA LEU A 80 3.15 -6.29 -5.91
C LEU A 80 1.91 -5.41 -5.72
N THR A 81 0.72 -5.95 -6.03
CA THR A 81 -0.55 -5.23 -5.88
C THR A 81 -0.85 -4.93 -4.41
N SER A 82 -0.57 -5.88 -3.50
CA SER A 82 -0.74 -5.71 -2.06
C SER A 82 0.19 -4.62 -1.49
N ALA A 83 1.47 -4.62 -1.90
CA ALA A 83 2.42 -3.60 -1.48
C ALA A 83 1.98 -2.21 -1.96
N PHE A 84 1.49 -2.11 -3.19
CA PHE A 84 0.97 -0.87 -3.74
C PHE A 84 -0.28 -0.37 -2.98
N ALA A 85 -1.21 -1.27 -2.64
CA ALA A 85 -2.38 -0.95 -1.84
C ALA A 85 -2.00 -0.45 -0.44
N GLY A 86 -1.03 -1.10 0.22
CA GLY A 86 -0.52 -0.69 1.53
C GLY A 86 0.13 0.70 1.50
N PHE A 87 0.94 0.99 0.47
CA PHE A 87 1.55 2.30 0.29
C PHE A 87 0.52 3.41 0.08
N LEU A 88 -0.46 3.19 -0.80
CA LEU A 88 -1.53 4.16 -1.05
C LEU A 88 -2.36 4.40 0.22
N GLY A 89 -2.77 3.33 0.90
CA GLY A 89 -3.55 3.41 2.13
C GLY A 89 -2.85 4.22 3.20
N MET A 90 -1.55 3.98 3.44
CA MET A 90 -0.79 4.73 4.45
C MET A 90 -0.62 6.21 4.08
N ASN A 91 -0.38 6.52 2.80
CA ASN A 91 -0.27 7.91 2.34
C ASN A 91 -1.61 8.67 2.47
N ILE A 92 -2.75 8.02 2.26
CA ILE A 92 -4.07 8.65 2.45
C ILE A 92 -4.36 8.82 3.94
N ALA A 93 -4.17 7.78 4.75
CA ALA A 93 -4.45 7.82 6.19
C ALA A 93 -3.62 8.90 6.91
N THR A 94 -2.34 9.05 6.55
CA THR A 94 -1.47 10.07 7.13
C THR A 94 -1.83 11.49 6.69
N ARG A 95 -2.40 11.67 5.48
CA ARG A 95 -2.90 12.97 5.00
C ARG A 95 -4.27 13.32 5.59
N ALA A 96 -5.11 12.33 5.85
CA ALA A 96 -6.42 12.52 6.47
C ALA A 96 -6.33 12.95 7.95
N ASN A 97 -5.18 12.71 8.60
CA ASN A 97 -4.91 13.11 9.97
C ASN A 97 -4.46 14.58 10.13
N ALA A 98 -4.29 15.34 9.04
CA ALA A 98 -3.80 16.72 9.03
C ALA A 98 -4.92 17.76 9.01
#